data_AF-A0AAW5N7N7-F1
#
_entry.id   AF-A0AAW5N7N7-F1
#
_cell.length_a   1.000
_cell.length_b   1.000
_cell.length_c   1.000
_cell.angle_alpha   90.00
_cell.angle_beta   90.00
_cell.angle_gamma   90.00
#
_symmetry.space_group_name_H-M   'P 1'
#
loop_
_entity.id
_entity.type
_entity.pdbx_description
1 polymer ?
#
loop_
_entity_poly.entity_id
_entity_poly.type
_entity_poly.pdbx_seq_one_letter_code
_entity_poly.pdbx_strand_id
1 'polypeptide(L)'
;MWWNRIIEWFTNNKERNKFLNDFNKSAKQAFIMDVVPIFLKAESSFGNNAFKHQFSSFLYHGLKIRTMTGAFLADSDFINIGDMLASNPALTRQLVTLGYDTLEITNNAGKIVKQWQLTTLLALQ
;
A
#
# COMPACT_ATOMS: atom_id res chain seq x y z
N MET A 1 29.59 4.62 -15.26
CA MET A 1 29.75 3.80 -14.04
C MET A 1 28.44 3.75 -13.26
N TRP A 2 28.20 2.69 -12.47
CA TRP A 2 26.89 2.41 -11.85
C TRP A 2 26.41 3.49 -10.86
N TRP A 3 27.31 4.32 -10.34
CA TRP A 3 26.98 5.44 -9.44
C TRP A 3 26.27 6.62 -10.12
N ASN A 4 26.42 6.83 -11.42
CA ASN A 4 25.65 7.86 -12.13
C ASN A 4 24.16 7.52 -12.17
N ARG A 5 23.82 6.22 -12.13
CA ARG A 5 22.42 5.76 -11.99
C ARG A 5 21.85 6.11 -10.62
N ILE A 6 22.67 6.10 -9.57
CA ILE A 6 22.24 6.46 -8.20
C ILE A 6 21.68 7.88 -8.17
N ILE A 7 22.34 8.82 -8.87
CA ILE A 7 21.92 10.23 -8.91
C ILE A 7 20.55 10.40 -9.61
N GLU A 8 20.23 9.53 -10.57
CA GLU A 8 18.96 9.55 -11.30
C GLU A 8 17.78 8.94 -10.51
N TRP A 9 18.05 8.18 -9.44
CA TRP A 9 17.02 7.47 -8.65
C TRP A 9 16.26 8.38 -7.68
N PHE A 10 16.69 9.62 -7.47
CA PHE A 10 16.13 10.46 -6.41
C PHE A 10 15.03 11.41 -6.91
N THR A 11 13.82 10.88 -7.12
CA THR A 11 12.58 11.68 -7.05
C THR A 11 11.45 10.94 -6.33
N ASN A 12 11.64 10.65 -5.04
CA ASN A 12 10.78 9.79 -4.22
C ASN A 12 9.27 10.17 -4.27
N ASN A 13 8.94 11.47 -4.27
CA ASN A 13 7.54 11.92 -4.35
C ASN A 13 6.89 11.67 -5.72
N LYS A 14 7.65 11.75 -6.82
CA LYS A 14 7.11 11.48 -8.16
C LYS A 14 6.81 9.99 -8.33
N GLU A 15 7.71 9.14 -7.87
CA GLU A 15 7.55 7.68 -7.91
C GLU A 15 6.38 7.22 -7.05
N ARG A 16 6.23 7.80 -5.86
CA ARG A 16 5.08 7.52 -5.00
C ARG A 16 3.76 7.93 -5.64
N ASN A 17 3.68 9.12 -6.21
CA ASN A 17 2.47 9.58 -6.91
C ASN A 17 2.16 8.70 -8.12
N LYS A 18 3.19 8.29 -8.86
CA LYS A 18 3.05 7.35 -9.97
C LYS A 18 2.51 6.01 -9.49
N PHE A 19 3.07 5.43 -8.43
CA PHE A 19 2.60 4.18 -7.84
C PHE A 19 1.11 4.26 -7.45
N LEU A 20 0.70 5.32 -6.74
CA LEU A 20 -0.70 5.50 -6.34
C LEU A 20 -1.63 5.63 -7.56
N ASN A 21 -1.21 6.39 -8.57
CA ASN A 21 -1.98 6.56 -9.80
C ASN A 21 -2.12 5.26 -10.58
N ASP A 22 -1.03 4.50 -10.73
CA ASP A 22 -1.00 3.23 -11.46
C ASP A 22 -1.82 2.15 -10.74
N PHE A 23 -1.73 2.08 -9.41
CA PHE A 23 -2.58 1.21 -8.59
C PHE A 23 -4.06 1.56 -8.76
N ASN A 24 -4.42 2.83 -8.56
CA ASN A 24 -5.81 3.27 -8.62
C ASN A 24 -6.41 3.13 -10.02
N LYS A 25 -5.61 3.36 -11.06
CA LYS A 25 -6.02 3.12 -12.45
C LYS A 25 -6.32 1.64 -12.67
N SER A 26 -5.42 0.76 -12.24
CA SER A 26 -5.58 -0.70 -12.38
C SER A 26 -6.78 -1.21 -11.58
N ALA A 27 -6.93 -0.80 -10.32
CA ALA A 27 -8.06 -1.15 -9.47
C ALA A 27 -9.40 -0.71 -10.05
N LYS A 28 -9.45 0.50 -10.62
CA LYS A 28 -10.63 1.00 -11.33
C LYS A 28 -10.98 0.15 -12.54
N GLN A 29 -9.99 -0.20 -13.37
CA GLN A 29 -10.24 -1.06 -14.54
C GLN A 29 -10.69 -2.47 -14.12
N ALA A 30 -10.04 -3.07 -13.12
CA ALA A 30 -10.40 -4.38 -12.60
C ALA A 30 -11.85 -4.41 -12.08
N PHE A 31 -12.29 -3.35 -11.40
CA PHE A 31 -13.68 -3.22 -10.94
C PHE A 31 -14.67 -3.03 -12.11
N ILE A 32 -14.35 -2.18 -13.10
CA ILE A 32 -15.20 -1.95 -14.28
C ILE A 32 -15.36 -3.23 -15.12
N MET A 33 -14.30 -4.03 -15.21
CA MET A 33 -14.28 -5.29 -15.96
C MET A 33 -14.84 -6.49 -15.16
N ASP A 34 -15.37 -6.26 -13.95
CA ASP A 34 -15.88 -7.29 -13.04
C ASP A 34 -14.85 -8.39 -12.69
N VAL A 35 -13.56 -8.05 -12.72
CA VAL A 35 -12.46 -8.95 -12.31
C VAL A 35 -12.41 -9.05 -10.78
N VAL A 36 -12.71 -7.94 -10.11
CA VAL A 36 -12.77 -7.86 -8.64
C VAL A 36 -14.11 -7.22 -8.27
N PRO A 37 -14.92 -7.85 -7.39
CA PRO A 37 -16.26 -7.34 -7.05
C PRO A 37 -16.25 -6.13 -6.10
N ILE A 38 -15.06 -5.66 -5.72
CA ILE A 38 -14.84 -4.62 -4.71
C ILE A 38 -13.98 -3.53 -5.33
N PHE A 39 -14.42 -2.28 -5.21
CA PHE A 39 -13.61 -1.17 -5.66
C PHE A 39 -12.54 -0.84 -4.63
N LEU A 40 -11.27 -0.91 -5.04
CA LEU A 40 -10.11 -0.61 -4.20
C LEU A 40 -9.53 0.76 -4.56
N LYS A 41 -9.07 1.49 -3.54
CA LYS A 41 -8.34 2.75 -3.71
C LYS A 41 -7.16 2.81 -2.75
N ALA A 42 -5.97 3.03 -3.28
CA ALA A 42 -4.77 3.32 -2.51
C ALA A 42 -4.60 4.84 -2.29
N GLU A 43 -4.20 5.21 -1.08
CA GLU A 43 -3.81 6.56 -0.70
C GLU A 43 -2.70 6.53 0.35
N SER A 44 -1.97 7.63 0.51
CA SER A 44 -1.05 7.78 1.63
C SER A 44 -1.81 8.16 2.92
N SER A 45 -1.36 7.65 4.05
CA SER A 45 -1.86 7.98 5.38
C SER A 45 -0.71 8.32 6.34
N PHE A 46 -1.05 8.80 7.53
CA PHE A 46 -0.09 8.98 8.61
C PHE A 46 0.56 7.67 9.09
N GLY A 47 0.06 6.50 8.69
CA GLY A 47 0.61 5.20 9.13
C GLY A 47 0.59 5.02 10.64
N ASN A 48 1.41 4.06 11.12
CA ASN A 48 1.63 3.82 12.53
C ASN A 48 3.06 4.21 12.91
N ASN A 49 3.22 5.19 13.80
CA ASN A 49 4.54 5.68 14.23
C ASN A 49 5.42 4.58 14.84
N ALA A 50 4.84 3.53 15.43
CA ALA A 50 5.60 2.41 15.98
C ALA A 50 6.29 1.56 14.91
N PHE A 51 5.88 1.67 13.64
CA PHE A 51 6.44 0.89 12.53
C PHE A 51 7.54 1.63 11.77
N LYS A 52 7.82 2.89 12.14
CA LYS A 52 8.82 3.73 11.47
C LYS A 52 10.19 3.07 11.42
N HIS A 53 10.86 3.24 10.30
CA HIS A 53 12.25 2.85 10.08
C HIS A 53 13.03 3.99 9.42
N GLN A 54 14.34 3.79 9.22
CA GLN A 54 15.26 4.81 8.72
C GLN A 54 14.93 5.39 7.32
N PHE A 55 14.01 4.76 6.58
CA PHE A 55 13.59 5.18 5.24
C PHE A 55 12.14 5.68 5.20
N SER A 56 11.44 5.70 6.34
CA SER A 56 10.05 6.19 6.41
C SER A 56 9.97 7.65 5.98
N SER A 57 8.92 7.98 5.22
CA SER A 57 8.55 9.37 4.97
C SER A 57 8.22 10.08 6.29
N PHE A 58 8.54 11.37 6.38
CA PHE A 58 8.38 12.12 7.62
C PHE A 58 6.91 12.23 8.08
N LEU A 59 6.00 12.58 7.15
CA LEU A 59 4.58 12.86 7.45
C LEU A 59 3.64 11.71 7.06
N TYR A 60 3.74 11.23 5.82
CA TYR A 60 2.79 10.24 5.30
C TYR A 60 3.52 8.94 5.02
N HIS A 61 3.63 8.05 5.99
CA HIS A 61 4.39 6.81 5.87
C HIS A 61 3.52 5.55 5.85
N GLY A 62 2.19 5.69 5.91
CA GLY A 62 1.26 4.59 5.66
C GLY A 62 0.78 4.55 4.22
N LEU A 63 0.69 3.35 3.64
CA LEU A 63 -0.13 3.07 2.47
C LEU A 63 -1.47 2.53 2.94
N LYS A 64 -2.55 3.26 2.69
CA LYS A 64 -3.90 2.87 3.05
C LYS A 64 -4.67 2.40 1.82
N ILE A 65 -5.24 1.20 1.93
CA ILE A 65 -6.17 0.63 0.97
C ILE A 65 -7.59 0.82 1.51
N ARG A 66 -8.33 1.71 0.85
CA ARG A 66 -9.77 1.85 1.05
C ARG A 66 -10.51 0.89 0.15
N THR A 67 -11.57 0.31 0.70
CA THR A 67 -12.49 -0.54 -0.03
C THR A 67 -13.85 0.13 -0.08
N MET A 68 -14.52 0.04 -1.22
CA MET A 68 -15.91 0.46 -1.37
C MET A 68 -16.68 -0.70 -2.01
N THR A 69 -17.73 -1.15 -1.33
CA THR A 69 -18.60 -2.22 -1.81
C THR A 69 -20.05 -1.90 -1.47
N GLY A 70 -20.98 -2.33 -2.34
CA GLY A 70 -22.41 -2.31 -2.07
C GLY A 70 -22.91 -3.49 -1.23
N ALA A 71 -22.08 -4.52 -1.04
CA ALA A 71 -22.34 -5.68 -0.21
C ALA A 71 -21.69 -5.55 1.18
N PHE A 72 -22.30 -6.17 2.20
CA PHE A 72 -21.72 -6.33 3.52
C PHE A 72 -20.64 -7.42 3.48
N LEU A 73 -19.37 -7.01 3.37
CA LEU A 73 -18.23 -7.91 3.61
C LEU A 73 -17.93 -8.01 5.10
N ALA A 74 -17.39 -9.16 5.51
CA ALA A 74 -16.89 -9.34 6.86
C ALA A 74 -15.48 -8.73 7.00
N ASP A 75 -15.09 -8.38 8.22
CA ASP A 75 -13.73 -7.88 8.50
C ASP A 75 -12.63 -8.86 8.05
N SER A 76 -12.93 -10.17 8.04
CA SER A 76 -12.04 -11.21 7.50
C SER A 76 -11.75 -11.05 6.01
N ASP A 77 -12.70 -10.59 5.21
CA ASP A 77 -12.52 -10.43 3.77
C ASP A 77 -11.57 -9.27 3.47
N PHE A 78 -11.70 -8.16 4.22
CA PHE A 78 -10.76 -7.05 4.16
C PHE A 78 -9.36 -7.48 4.60
N ILE A 79 -9.26 -8.28 5.65
CA ILE A 79 -7.98 -8.82 6.13
C ILE A 79 -7.34 -9.70 5.05
N ASN A 80 -8.10 -10.57 4.38
CA ASN A 80 -7.59 -11.45 3.32
C ASN A 80 -7.01 -10.65 2.14
N ILE A 81 -7.64 -9.54 1.75
CA ILE A 81 -7.12 -8.64 0.72
C ILE A 81 -5.77 -8.05 1.16
N GLY A 82 -5.70 -7.57 2.40
CA GLY A 82 -4.46 -7.00 2.94
C GLY A 82 -3.35 -8.04 3.09
N ASP A 83 -3.68 -9.26 3.51
CA ASP A 83 -2.73 -10.36 3.62
C ASP A 83 -2.20 -10.79 2.22
N MET A 84 -3.04 -10.78 1.18
CA MET A 84 -2.62 -11.03 -0.22
C MET A 84 -1.63 -9.97 -0.74
N LEU A 85 -1.82 -8.69 -0.35
CA LEU A 85 -0.88 -7.63 -0.69
C LEU A 85 0.43 -7.78 0.11
N ALA A 86 0.32 -8.06 1.40
CA ALA A 86 1.45 -8.24 2.32
C ALA A 86 2.32 -9.46 1.94
N SER A 87 1.71 -10.50 1.38
CA SER A 87 2.40 -11.72 0.94
C SER A 87 3.16 -11.55 -0.37
N ASN A 88 3.15 -10.37 -1.01
CA ASN A 88 3.90 -10.11 -2.24
C ASN A 88 5.25 -9.43 -1.93
N PRO A 89 6.39 -10.15 -1.99
CA PRO A 89 7.71 -9.61 -1.64
C PRO A 89 8.14 -8.41 -2.48
N ALA A 90 7.83 -8.44 -3.79
CA ALA A 90 8.21 -7.37 -4.71
C ALA A 90 7.48 -6.07 -4.36
N LEU A 91 6.17 -6.18 -4.06
CA LEU A 91 5.37 -5.05 -3.61
C LEU A 91 5.88 -4.51 -2.27
N THR A 92 6.09 -5.37 -1.27
CA THR A 92 6.59 -4.93 0.06
C THR A 92 7.91 -4.18 -0.06
N ARG A 93 8.87 -4.69 -0.84
CA ARG A 93 10.15 -4.01 -1.10
C ARG A 93 9.94 -2.66 -1.80
N GLN A 94 9.09 -2.62 -2.82
CA GLN A 94 8.76 -1.38 -3.52
C GLN A 94 8.18 -0.34 -2.54
N LEU A 95 7.23 -0.72 -1.68
CA LEU A 95 6.63 0.18 -0.71
C LEU A 95 7.66 0.76 0.28
N VAL A 96 8.57 -0.07 0.79
CA VAL A 96 9.66 0.37 1.67
C VAL A 96 10.57 1.37 0.95
N THR A 97 10.90 1.14 -0.33
CA THR A 97 11.71 2.10 -1.12
C THR A 97 10.99 3.43 -1.38
N LEU A 98 9.65 3.40 -1.47
CA LEU A 98 8.79 4.59 -1.60
C LEU A 98 8.54 5.33 -0.26
N GLY A 99 9.25 4.91 0.80
CA GLY A 99 9.17 5.49 2.14
C GLY A 99 7.87 5.19 2.88
N TYR A 100 7.20 4.08 2.55
CA TYR A 100 6.12 3.53 3.37
C TYR A 100 6.68 2.54 4.39
N ASP A 101 6.10 2.53 5.59
CA ASP A 101 6.40 1.56 6.67
C ASP A 101 5.19 0.75 7.13
N THR A 102 3.99 1.26 6.83
CA THR A 102 2.72 0.68 7.27
C THR A 102 1.87 0.39 6.04
N LEU A 103 1.33 -0.82 5.94
CA LEU A 103 0.18 -1.13 5.08
C LEU A 103 -1.08 -1.11 5.95
N GLU A 104 -2.14 -0.46 5.50
CA GLU A 104 -3.42 -0.36 6.22
C GLU A 104 -4.55 -0.77 5.29
N ILE A 105 -5.52 -1.52 5.82
CA ILE A 105 -6.79 -1.77 5.13
C ILE A 105 -7.95 -1.23 5.95
N THR A 106 -8.87 -0.54 5.29
CA THR A 106 -10.10 -0.04 5.93
C THR A 106 -11.32 -0.76 5.43
N ASN A 107 -12.35 -0.88 6.28
CA ASN A 107 -13.67 -1.31 5.84
C ASN A 107 -14.44 -0.16 5.14
N ASN A 108 -15.68 -0.43 4.73
CA ASN A 108 -16.55 0.53 4.04
C ASN A 108 -16.86 1.79 4.86
N ALA A 109 -16.79 1.74 6.19
CA ALA A 109 -16.98 2.89 7.07
C ALA A 109 -15.71 3.76 7.18
N GLY A 110 -14.62 3.39 6.49
CA GLY A 110 -13.33 4.07 6.58
C GLY A 110 -12.54 3.75 7.86
N LYS A 111 -13.02 2.81 8.69
CA LYS A 111 -12.32 2.36 9.88
C LYS A 111 -11.19 1.41 9.49
N ILE A 112 -10.00 1.61 10.05
CA ILE A 112 -8.88 0.68 9.90
C ILE A 112 -9.25 -0.66 10.54
N VAL A 113 -9.19 -1.73 9.74
CA VAL A 113 -9.47 -3.11 10.18
C VAL A 113 -8.18 -3.78 10.66
N LYS A 114 -7.08 -3.62 9.89
CA LYS A 114 -5.78 -4.18 10.21
C LYS A 114 -4.65 -3.32 9.63
N GLN A 115 -3.50 -3.37 10.29
CA GLN A 115 -2.26 -2.75 9.84
C GLN A 115 -1.14 -3.80 9.83
N TRP A 116 -0.23 -3.69 8.87
CA TRP A 116 0.96 -4.52 8.77
C TRP A 116 2.21 -3.65 8.78
N GLN A 117 3.19 -4.06 9.57
CA GLN A 117 4.52 -3.47 9.57
C GLN A 117 5.33 -4.05 8.40
N LEU A 118 5.68 -3.20 7.43
CA LEU A 118 6.32 -3.65 6.19
C LEU A 118 7.72 -4.24 6.42
N THR A 119 8.47 -3.73 7.39
CA THR A 119 9.81 -4.26 7.70
C THR A 119 9.79 -5.67 8.28
N THR A 120 8.79 -6.00 9.09
CA THR A 120 8.60 -7.36 9.62
C THR A 120 8.28 -8.35 8.49
N LEU A 121 7.50 -7.92 7.50
CA LEU A 121 7.20 -8.74 6.32
C LEU A 121 8.45 -9.05 5.49
N LEU A 122 9.42 -8.13 5.44
CA LEU A 122 10.69 -8.37 4.73
C LEU A 122 11.61 -9.38 5.45
N ALA A 123 11.50 -9.51 6.78
CA ALA A 123 12.33 -10.42 7.57
C ALA A 123 11.83 -11.88 7.57
N LEU A 124 10.60 -12.10 7.13
CA LEU A 124 9.93 -13.41 7.11
C LEU A 124 9.96 -14.08 5.72
N GLN A 125 10.74 -13.54 4.78
CA GLN A 125 10.78 -13.93 3.36
C GLN A 125 12.12 -14.55 2.95
#